data_AF-W2TNB9-F1
#
_entry.id   AF-W2TNB9-F1
#
_cell.length_a   1.000
_cell.length_b   1.000
_cell.length_c   1.000
_cell.angle_alpha   90.00
_cell.angle_beta   90.00
_cell.angle_gamma   90.00
#
_symmetry.space_group_name_H-M   'P 1'
#
loop_
_entity.id
_entity.type
_entity.pdbx_description
1 polymer ?
#
loop_
_entity_poly.entity_id
_entity_poly.type
_entity_poly.pdbx_seq_one_letter_code
_entity_poly.pdbx_strand_id
1 'polypeptide(L)'
;MYPARVGDRVQLSLGDDVVTWKRVRNDDVEEFIKYCAPGENGPKCKGFVTKDDKPAEPASNAHVYANGTLVFDPLKATDVGLYSSPDQKPMVTKHEDGSESFALRGHISLVLQED
;
A
#
# COMPACT_ATOMS: atom_id res chain seq x y z
N MET A 1 -6.57 -1.79 12.04
CA MET A 1 -7.36 -0.75 11.34
C MET A 1 -6.70 0.59 11.57
N TYR A 2 -6.74 1.47 10.58
CA TYR A 2 -6.15 2.81 10.59
C TYR A 2 -7.24 3.82 10.21
N PRO A 3 -7.82 4.55 11.18
CA PRO A 3 -8.86 5.55 10.91
C PRO A 3 -8.24 6.86 10.38
N ALA A 4 -8.86 7.47 9.36
CA ALA A 4 -8.44 8.75 8.80
C ALA A 4 -9.63 9.57 8.26
N ARG A 5 -9.48 10.89 8.14
CA ARG A 5 -10.52 11.78 7.61
C ARG A 5 -10.24 12.17 6.16
N VAL A 6 -11.31 12.39 5.39
CA VAL A 6 -11.19 12.93 4.03
C VAL A 6 -10.56 14.32 4.10
N GLY A 7 -9.60 14.60 3.21
CA GLY A 7 -8.85 15.86 3.22
C GLY A 7 -7.55 15.81 4.00
N ASP A 8 -7.37 14.84 4.91
CA ASP A 8 -6.14 14.72 5.69
C ASP A 8 -4.98 14.21 4.83
N ARG A 9 -3.77 14.59 5.24
CA ARG A 9 -2.55 13.93 4.78
C ARG A 9 -2.35 12.65 5.59
N VAL A 10 -2.29 11.50 4.92
CA VAL A 10 -2.14 10.18 5.55
C VAL A 10 -0.84 9.52 5.12
N GLN A 11 -0.15 8.87 6.05
CA GLN A 11 1.06 8.11 5.79
C GLN A 11 0.90 6.67 6.28
N LEU A 12 1.09 5.71 5.40
CA LEU A 12 1.06 4.29 5.70
C LEU A 12 2.48 3.72 5.55
N SER A 13 2.89 2.93 6.54
CA SER A 13 4.19 2.24 6.50
C SER A 13 4.01 0.80 6.97
N LEU A 14 4.59 -0.12 6.21
CA LEU A 14 4.69 -1.54 6.53
C LEU A 14 6.14 -1.97 6.81
N GLY A 15 7.08 -1.02 6.83
CA GLY A 15 8.52 -1.25 6.94
C GLY A 15 9.29 -0.74 5.72
N ASP A 16 10.61 -0.63 5.89
CA ASP A 16 11.53 0.01 4.94
C ASP A 16 11.83 -0.86 3.71
N ASP A 17 11.38 -2.13 3.73
CA ASP A 17 11.55 -3.10 2.64
C ASP A 17 10.47 -3.00 1.55
N VAL A 18 9.53 -2.05 1.68
CA VAL A 18 8.43 -1.86 0.75
C VAL A 18 8.82 -0.92 -0.38
N VAL A 19 8.76 -1.39 -1.62
CA VAL A 19 8.95 -0.57 -2.83
C VAL A 19 7.62 -0.36 -3.53
N THR A 20 6.83 -1.43 -3.60
CA THR A 20 5.53 -1.53 -4.23
C THR A 20 4.46 -1.71 -3.17
N TRP A 21 3.41 -0.91 -3.28
CA TRP A 21 2.18 -1.07 -2.53
C TRP A 21 1.12 -1.72 -3.41
N LYS A 22 0.37 -2.63 -2.81
CA LYS A 22 -0.86 -3.19 -3.33
C LYS A 22 -2.01 -2.68 -2.46
N ARG A 23 -3.12 -2.34 -3.09
CA ARG A 23 -4.39 -2.14 -2.39
C ARG A 23 -5.53 -2.91 -3.04
N VAL A 24 -6.54 -3.17 -2.24
CA VAL A 24 -7.84 -3.69 -2.67
C VAL A 24 -8.91 -2.77 -2.10
N ARG A 25 -9.72 -2.20 -3.00
CA ARG A 25 -10.89 -1.36 -2.66
C ARG A 25 -12.18 -2.19 -2.77
N ASN A 26 -13.32 -1.62 -2.39
CA ASN A 26 -14.64 -2.28 -2.24
C ASN A 26 -15.15 -3.16 -3.41
N ASP A 27 -14.46 -3.21 -4.56
CA ASP A 27 -14.80 -4.03 -5.74
C ASP A 27 -13.81 -5.17 -6.00
N ASP A 28 -12.97 -5.55 -5.02
CA ASP A 28 -11.94 -6.59 -5.11
C ASP A 28 -10.88 -6.39 -6.22
N VAL A 29 -10.82 -5.20 -6.81
CA VAL A 29 -9.81 -4.86 -7.82
C VAL A 29 -8.47 -4.61 -7.14
N GLU A 30 -7.47 -5.38 -7.53
CA GLU A 30 -6.09 -5.17 -7.11
C GLU A 30 -5.45 -4.02 -7.87
N GLU A 31 -4.92 -3.07 -7.11
CA GLU A 31 -4.26 -1.88 -7.63
C GLU A 31 -2.88 -1.71 -7.02
N PHE A 32 -1.96 -1.16 -7.80
CA PHE A 32 -0.54 -1.10 -7.48
C PHE A 32 0.03 0.30 -7.69
N ILE A 33 0.88 0.73 -6.77
CA ILE A 33 1.70 1.95 -6.88
C ILE A 33 3.10 1.62 -6.35
N LYS A 34 4.15 2.25 -6.87
CA LYS A 34 5.50 2.04 -6.34
C LYS A 34 6.29 3.33 -6.23
N TYR A 35 7.34 3.29 -5.43
CA TYR A 35 8.39 4.30 -5.51
C TYR A 35 9.12 4.16 -6.85
N CYS A 36 9.40 5.30 -7.48
CA CYS A 36 10.14 5.38 -8.72
C CYS A 36 11.32 6.34 -8.55
N ALA A 37 12.51 5.88 -8.94
CA ALA A 37 13.70 6.71 -8.95
C ALA A 37 13.58 7.82 -10.00
N PRO A 38 14.34 8.93 -9.87
CA PRO A 38 14.39 9.97 -10.89
C PRO A 38 14.67 9.38 -12.28
N GLY A 39 13.78 9.66 -13.24
CA GLY A 39 13.87 9.16 -14.63
C GLY A 39 12.98 7.95 -14.94
N GLU A 40 12.46 7.25 -13.93
CA GLU A 40 11.44 6.21 -14.14
C GLU A 40 10.06 6.86 -14.37
N ASN A 41 9.47 6.60 -15.54
CA ASN A 41 8.21 7.22 -15.97
C ASN A 41 7.05 6.23 -16.16
N GLY A 42 7.17 5.04 -15.56
CA GLY A 42 6.17 3.98 -15.67
C GLY A 42 4.81 4.38 -15.06
N PRO A 43 3.71 3.70 -15.44
CA PRO A 43 2.36 4.00 -14.95
C PRO A 43 2.26 3.97 -13.41
N LYS A 44 2.87 2.95 -12.78
CA LYS A 44 2.94 2.75 -11.32
C LYS A 44 3.69 3.85 -10.57
N CYS A 45 4.41 4.72 -11.28
CA CYS A 45 5.13 5.87 -10.70
C CYS A 45 4.24 7.08 -10.49
N LYS A 46 3.10 7.17 -11.20
CA LYS A 46 2.24 8.35 -11.25
C LYS A 46 0.98 8.21 -10.39
N GLY A 47 0.74 7.02 -9.86
CA GLY A 47 -0.44 6.71 -9.06
C GLY A 47 -0.74 5.21 -9.06
N PHE A 48 -1.90 4.87 -8.50
CA PHE A 48 -2.41 3.50 -8.54
C PHE A 48 -2.82 3.10 -9.96
N VAL A 49 -2.45 1.89 -10.35
CA VAL A 49 -2.87 1.25 -11.60
C VAL A 49 -3.37 -0.16 -11.33
N THR A 50 -4.24 -0.67 -12.18
CA THR A 50 -4.69 -2.06 -12.14
C THR A 50 -3.56 -3.01 -12.56
N LYS A 51 -3.79 -4.32 -12.45
CA LYS A 51 -2.89 -5.36 -12.97
C LYS A 51 -2.53 -5.21 -14.47
N ASP A 52 -3.40 -4.54 -15.25
CA ASP A 52 -3.22 -4.31 -16.69
C ASP A 52 -2.54 -2.96 -16.97
N ASP A 53 -1.91 -2.35 -15.96
CA ASP A 53 -1.22 -1.05 -16.01
C ASP A 53 -2.12 0.14 -16.41
N LYS A 54 -3.44 -0.01 -16.28
CA LYS A 54 -4.40 1.08 -16.49
C LYS A 54 -4.54 1.91 -15.21
N PRO A 55 -4.64 3.24 -15.29
CA PRO A 55 -4.93 4.08 -14.13
C PRO A 55 -6.14 3.58 -13.34
N ALA A 56 -6.01 3.53 -12.02
CA ALA A 56 -7.11 3.20 -11.13
C ALA A 56 -8.15 4.32 -11.12
N GLU A 57 -9.42 3.95 -11.23
CA GLU A 57 -10.55 4.88 -11.17
C GLU A 57 -11.45 4.54 -9.98
N PRO A 58 -11.87 5.50 -9.15
CA PRO A 58 -11.44 6.90 -9.16
C PRO A 58 -9.99 7.07 -8.73
N ALA A 59 -9.30 8.03 -9.35
CA ALA A 59 -7.90 8.34 -9.08
C ALA A 59 -7.64 8.85 -7.65
N SER A 60 -6.44 8.56 -7.14
CA SER A 60 -5.97 8.94 -5.80
C SER A 60 -4.89 10.02 -5.86
N ASN A 61 -4.78 10.86 -4.83
CA ASN A 61 -3.67 11.78 -4.68
C ASN A 61 -2.57 11.10 -3.84
N ALA A 62 -1.89 10.12 -4.44
CA ALA A 62 -0.99 9.24 -3.70
C ALA A 62 0.37 9.08 -4.38
N HIS A 63 1.40 8.93 -3.55
CA HIS A 63 2.76 8.61 -3.98
C HIS A 63 3.48 7.81 -2.90
N VAL A 64 4.56 7.12 -3.29
CA VAL A 64 5.39 6.35 -2.36
C VAL A 64 6.74 7.05 -2.22
N TYR A 65 7.22 7.20 -0.99
CA TYR A 65 8.55 7.72 -0.72
C TYR A 65 9.63 6.64 -0.88
N ALA A 66 10.89 7.06 -1.00
CA ALA A 66 12.04 6.16 -1.15
C ALA A 66 12.21 5.18 0.02
N ASN A 67 11.70 5.52 1.21
CA ASN A 67 11.71 4.67 2.39
C ASN A 67 10.49 3.71 2.46
N GLY A 68 9.72 3.59 1.38
CA GLY A 68 8.56 2.70 1.31
C GLY A 68 7.27 3.24 1.94
N THR A 69 7.26 4.46 2.47
CA THR A 69 6.04 5.07 3.01
C THR A 69 5.08 5.45 1.88
N LEU A 70 3.85 4.94 1.92
CA LEU A 70 2.75 5.38 1.04
C LEU A 70 2.08 6.61 1.65
N VAL A 71 1.91 7.66 0.84
CA VAL A 71 1.33 8.92 1.28
C VAL A 71 0.09 9.23 0.45
N PHE A 72 -0.95 9.70 1.12
CA PHE A 72 -2.10 10.37 0.51
C PHE A 72 -2.08 11.84 0.90
N ASP A 73 -2.24 12.74 -0.06
CA ASP A 73 -2.23 14.19 0.17
C ASP A 73 -3.02 14.94 -0.91
N PRO A 74 -4.33 15.21 -0.72
CA PRO A 74 -5.19 14.76 0.39
C PRO A 74 -5.77 13.35 0.19
N LEU A 75 -6.14 12.70 1.29
CA LEU A 75 -6.93 11.46 1.31
C LEU A 75 -8.36 11.68 0.77
N LYS A 76 -8.83 10.77 -0.09
CA LYS A 76 -10.22 10.72 -0.57
C LYS A 76 -11.00 9.59 0.10
N ALA A 77 -12.33 9.71 0.16
CA ALA A 77 -13.19 8.65 0.67
C ALA A 77 -12.99 7.32 -0.08
N THR A 78 -12.71 7.40 -1.38
CA THR A 78 -12.50 6.25 -2.26
C THR A 78 -11.12 5.61 -2.12
N ASP A 79 -10.28 6.09 -1.21
CA ASP A 79 -8.98 5.51 -0.89
C ASP A 79 -9.07 4.51 0.27
N VAL A 80 -10.22 4.36 0.94
CA VAL A 80 -10.39 3.29 1.93
C VAL A 80 -10.25 1.91 1.30
N GLY A 81 -9.69 0.99 2.08
CA GLY A 81 -9.44 -0.37 1.60
C GLY A 81 -8.36 -1.09 2.39
N LEU A 82 -7.96 -2.23 1.85
CA LEU A 82 -6.91 -3.08 2.40
C LEU A 82 -5.59 -2.83 1.67
N TYR A 83 -4.56 -2.46 2.41
CA TYR A 83 -3.22 -2.14 1.91
C TYR A 83 -2.22 -3.21 2.35
N SER A 84 -1.38 -3.64 1.42
CA SER A 84 -0.29 -4.58 1.64
C SER A 84 0.87 -4.29 0.69
N SER A 85 1.93 -5.09 0.78
CA SER A 85 3.03 -5.03 -0.20
C SER A 85 3.30 -6.43 -0.76
N PRO A 86 3.39 -6.59 -2.09
CA PRO A 86 3.80 -7.85 -2.70
C PRO A 86 5.30 -8.14 -2.50
N ASP A 87 6.10 -7.14 -2.09
CA ASP A 87 7.54 -7.30 -1.88
C ASP A 87 7.84 -8.02 -0.55
N GLN A 88 6.88 -8.00 0.37
CA GLN A 88 7.07 -8.53 1.71
C GLN A 88 7.05 -10.06 1.71
N LYS A 89 8.19 -10.65 2.07
CA LYS A 89 8.31 -12.09 2.35
C LYS A 89 7.74 -12.42 3.73
N PRO A 90 7.15 -13.62 3.91
CA PRO A 90 6.74 -14.09 5.23
C PRO A 90 7.87 -13.98 6.25
N MET A 91 7.53 -13.58 7.47
CA MET A 91 8.47 -13.61 8.59
C MET A 91 8.72 -15.07 8.95
N VAL A 92 9.99 -15.49 8.90
CA VAL A 92 10.41 -16.84 9.27
C VAL A 92 11.02 -16.78 10.65
N THR A 93 10.45 -17.53 11.60
CA THR A 93 11.03 -17.74 12.93
C THR A 93 11.55 -19.17 13.00
N LYS A 94 12.86 -19.33 13.22
CA LYS A 94 13.48 -20.62 13.47
C LYS A 94 13.42 -20.94 14.96
N HIS A 95 12.87 -22.10 15.30
CA HIS A 95 12.78 -22.60 16.66
C HIS A 95 14.01 -23.44 17.01
N GLU A 96 14.28 -23.61 18.31
CA GLU A 96 15.45 -24.38 18.80
C GLU A 96 15.41 -25.86 18.38
N ASP A 97 14.23 -26.41 18.13
CA ASP A 97 14.02 -27.78 17.62
C ASP A 97 14.25 -27.92 16.10
N GLY A 98 14.67 -26.83 15.43
CA GLY A 98 14.91 -26.78 14.00
C GLY A 98 13.64 -26.61 13.15
N SER A 99 12.46 -26.49 13.77
CA SER A 99 11.23 -26.16 13.06
C SER A 99 11.18 -24.68 12.67
N GLU A 100 10.40 -24.37 11.63
CA GLU A 100 10.18 -23.01 11.15
C GLU A 100 8.70 -22.65 11.29
N SER A 101 8.42 -21.47 11.84
CA SER A 101 7.10 -20.85 11.74
C SER A 101 7.14 -19.69 10.76
N PHE A 102 6.05 -19.57 9.98
CA PHE A 102 5.87 -18.53 8.98
C PHE A 102 4.71 -17.64 9.42
N ALA A 103 4.97 -16.34 9.58
CA ALA A 103 3.93 -15.34 9.78
C ALA A 103 3.78 -14.48 8.52
N LEU A 104 2.54 -14.28 8.07
CA LEU A 104 2.25 -13.31 7.02
C LEU A 104 2.64 -11.91 7.51
N ARG A 105 3.20 -11.10 6.62
CA ARG A 105 3.45 -9.69 6.94
C ARG A 105 2.13 -8.91 7.04
N GLY A 106 2.19 -7.83 7.79
CA GLY A 106 1.03 -7.02 8.15
C GLY A 106 0.30 -6.44 6.93
N HIS A 107 -1.00 -6.27 7.08
CA HIS A 107 -1.83 -5.47 6.20
C HIS A 107 -2.37 -4.27 6.99
N ILE A 108 -2.64 -3.18 6.29
CA ILE A 108 -3.30 -2.00 6.87
C ILE A 108 -4.70 -1.92 6.28
N SER A 109 -5.71 -2.04 7.14
CA SER A 109 -7.08 -1.68 6.78
C SER A 109 -7.26 -0.18 7.06
N LEU A 110 -7.26 0.63 6.01
CA LEU A 110 -7.51 2.07 6.05
C LEU A 110 -9.02 2.31 5.99
N VAL A 111 -9.57 2.96 7.01
CA VAL A 111 -11.01 3.20 7.17
C VAL A 111 -11.27 4.68 7.40
N LEU A 112 -12.47 5.15 7.07
CA LEU A 112 -12.88 6.50 7.45
C LEU A 112 -13.08 6.57 8.95
N GLN A 113 -12.58 7.63 9.57
CA GLN A 113 -12.94 7.96 10.94
C GLN A 113 -14.40 8.40 10.96
N GLU A 114 -15.22 7.74 11.78
CA GLU A 114 -16.57 8.22 12.11
C GLU A 114 -16.45 9.36 13.12
N ASP A 115 -17.26 10.41 12.95
CA ASP A 115 -17.36 11.55 13.88
C ASP A 115 -18.20 11.20 15.12
#